data_AF-A0A7V6NKD4-F1
#
_entry.id   AF-A0A7V6NKD4-F1
#
_cell.length_a   1.000
_cell.length_b   1.000
_cell.length_c   1.000
_cell.angle_alpha   90.00
_cell.angle_beta   90.00
_cell.angle_gamma   90.00
#
_symmetry.space_group_name_H-M   'P 1'
#
loop_
_entity.id
_entity.type
_entity.pdbx_description
1 polymer ?
#
loop_
_entity_poly.entity_id
_entity_poly.type
_entity_poly.pdbx_seq_one_letter_code
_entity_poly.pdbx_strand_id
1 'polypeptide(L)' 'MAKVKLRPEQIESYQMDEEGRLYLEYNEKVGGEPFGYSFDGLSLVGKFDSIADLYRECIKQNKTWEELLSEQ' A
#
# COMPACT_ATOMS: atom_id res chain seq x y z
N MET A 1 -0.04 7.61 9.68
CA MET A 1 -1.00 6.59 10.18
C MET A 1 -0.31 5.65 11.16
N ALA A 2 -1.06 4.79 11.86
CA ALA A 2 -0.47 3.77 12.71
C ALA A 2 0.13 2.63 11.85
N LYS A 3 1.33 2.18 12.19
CA LYS A 3 1.94 1.02 11.53
C LYS A 3 1.18 -0.25 11.92
N VAL A 4 0.87 -1.08 10.94
CA VAL A 4 0.29 -2.40 11.15
C VAL A 4 1.37 -3.33 11.69
N LYS A 5 1.12 -3.94 12.85
CA LYS A 5 2.01 -4.95 13.41
C LYS A 5 1.76 -6.28 12.70
N LEU A 6 2.67 -6.64 11.80
CA LEU A 6 2.63 -7.89 11.07
C LEU A 6 3.30 -9.01 11.87
N ARG A 7 2.72 -10.20 11.81
CA ARG A 7 3.36 -11.42 12.32
C ARG A 7 4.48 -11.87 11.37
N PRO A 8 5.51 -12.60 11.86
CA PRO A 8 6.59 -13.09 11.01
C PRO A 8 6.10 -13.84 9.77
N GLU A 9 5.11 -14.74 9.93
CA GLU A 9 4.48 -15.49 8.84
C GLU A 9 3.87 -14.59 7.74
N GLN A 10 3.34 -13.41 8.13
CA GLN A 10 2.77 -12.46 7.19
C GLN A 10 3.88 -11.71 6.45
N ILE A 11 4.97 -11.35 7.15
CA ILE A 11 6.14 -10.72 6.55
C ILE A 11 6.76 -11.66 5.51
N GLU A 12 6.94 -12.93 5.85
CA GLU A 12 7.45 -13.95 4.91
C GLU A 12 6.56 -14.05 3.67
N SER A 13 5.23 -14.05 3.85
CA SER A 13 4.29 -14.06 2.72
C SER A 13 4.44 -12.83 1.83
N TYR A 14 4.50 -11.63 2.41
CA TYR A 14 4.65 -10.38 1.65
C TYR A 14 6.01 -10.28 0.95
N GLN A 15 7.06 -10.93 1.45
CA GLN A 15 8.36 -10.92 0.79
C GLN A 15 8.40 -11.72 -0.51
N MET A 16 7.44 -12.62 -0.74
CA MET A 16 7.43 -13.52 -1.89
C MET A 16 7.24 -12.78 -3.23
N ASP A 17 6.49 -11.69 -3.25
CA ASP A 17 6.18 -10.93 -4.46
C ASP A 17 6.52 -9.43 -4.33
N GLU A 18 6.47 -8.71 -5.45
CA GLU A 18 6.84 -7.29 -5.50
C GLU A 18 5.85 -6.39 -4.75
N GLU A 19 4.55 -6.66 -4.86
CA GLU A 19 3.50 -5.88 -4.21
C GLU A 19 3.63 -5.98 -2.69
N GLY A 20 3.82 -7.19 -2.18
CA GLY A 20 4.02 -7.42 -0.76
C GLY A 20 5.27 -6.75 -0.22
N ARG A 21 6.40 -6.80 -0.94
CA ARG A 21 7.63 -6.08 -0.54
C ARG A 21 7.40 -4.57 -0.46
N LEU A 22 6.67 -4.01 -1.42
CA LEU A 22 6.32 -2.59 -1.41
C LEU A 22 5.34 -2.25 -0.30
N TYR A 23 4.39 -3.12 0.03
CA TYR A 23 3.53 -2.94 1.19
C TYR A 23 4.33 -2.94 2.50
N LEU A 24 5.31 -3.84 2.67
CA LEU A 24 6.17 -3.84 3.86
C LEU A 24 6.91 -2.51 4.00
N GLU A 25 7.49 -2.00 2.91
CA GLU A 25 8.17 -0.70 2.89
C GLU A 25 7.20 0.46 3.19
N TYR A 26 6.00 0.44 2.59
CA TYR A 26 4.95 1.42 2.82
C TYR A 26 4.51 1.44 4.29
N ASN A 27 4.23 0.27 4.88
CA ASN A 27 3.85 0.15 6.28
C ASN A 27 4.99 0.57 7.23
N GLU A 28 6.25 0.33 6.85
CA GLU A 28 7.40 0.79 7.63
C GLU A 28 7.57 2.32 7.58
N LYS A 29 7.43 2.94 6.41
CA LYS A 29 7.70 4.37 6.22
C LYS A 29 6.51 5.26 6.58
N VAL A 30 5.34 4.91 6.07
CA VAL A 30 4.11 5.72 6.20
C VAL A 30 3.19 5.15 7.28
N GLY A 31 3.10 3.81 7.32
CA GLY A 31 2.09 3.09 8.10
C GLY A 31 0.71 3.13 7.43
N GLY A 32 -0.09 2.10 7.65
CA GLY A 32 -1.44 2.01 7.09
C GLY A 32 -1.80 0.57 6.76
N GLU A 33 -3.09 0.31 6.58
CA GLU A 33 -3.59 -1.00 6.19
C GLU A 33 -3.20 -1.31 4.73
N PRO A 34 -3.02 -2.60 4.39
CA PRO A 34 -2.79 -2.98 3.00
C PRO A 34 -3.98 -2.57 2.15
N PHE A 35 -3.73 -2.09 0.94
CA PHE A 35 -4.77 -1.78 -0.01
C PHE A 35 -5.60 -3.04 -0.30
N GLY A 36 -6.88 -3.03 0.08
CA GLY A 36 -7.79 -4.13 -0.15
C GLY A 36 -8.50 -3.98 -1.49
N TYR A 37 -8.52 -5.05 -2.30
CA TYR A 37 -9.33 -5.14 -3.53
C TYR A 37 -10.84 -4.91 -3.31
N SER A 38 -11.31 -4.84 -2.06
CA SER A 38 -12.68 -4.49 -1.66
C SER A 38 -13.04 -3.02 -1.89
N PHE A 39 -12.03 -2.15 -2.04
CA PHE A 39 -12.23 -0.77 -2.44
C PHE A 39 -12.55 -0.81 -3.94
N ASP A 40 -13.85 -0.74 -4.30
CA ASP A 40 -14.41 -0.81 -5.66
C ASP A 40 -13.31 -0.66 -6.72
N GLY A 41 -12.92 -1.78 -7.36
CA GLY A 41 -11.70 -1.92 -8.18
C GLY A 41 -11.52 -0.91 -9.32
N LEU A 42 -12.46 0.02 -9.47
CA LEU A 42 -12.42 1.26 -10.22
C LEU A 42 -11.46 2.32 -9.66
N SER A 43 -11.08 2.27 -8.38
CA SER A 43 -10.37 3.38 -7.73
C SER A 43 -8.91 3.57 -8.18
N LEU A 44 -8.29 2.51 -8.72
CA LEU A 44 -6.95 2.57 -9.33
C LEU A 44 -7.01 2.81 -10.84
N VAL A 45 -8.13 2.49 -11.50
CA VAL A 45 -8.29 2.55 -12.96
C VAL A 45 -8.08 3.99 -13.44
N GLY A 46 -6.97 4.19 -14.17
CA GLY A 46 -6.60 5.49 -14.76
C GLY A 46 -5.70 6.37 -13.90
N LYS A 47 -5.39 5.99 -12.64
CA LYS A 47 -4.47 6.74 -11.75
C LYS A 47 -3.15 6.02 -11.50
N PHE A 48 -3.20 4.70 -11.35
CA PHE A 48 -2.03 3.86 -11.14
C PHE A 48 -2.17 2.59 -11.97
N ASP A 49 -1.10 2.19 -12.65
CA ASP A 49 -1.07 0.96 -13.44
C ASP A 49 -1.10 -0.30 -12.57
N SER A 50 -0.70 -0.18 -11.30
CA SER A 50 -0.65 -1.28 -10.34
C SER A 50 -0.74 -0.81 -8.88
N ILE A 51 -1.04 -1.72 -7.96
CA ILE A 51 -0.94 -1.48 -6.51
C ILE A 51 0.52 -1.17 -6.10
N ALA A 52 1.50 -1.75 -6.80
CA ALA A 52 2.91 -1.43 -6.60
C ALA A 52 3.18 0.07 -6.84
N ASP A 53 2.63 0.65 -7.91
CA ASP A 53 2.79 2.08 -8.21
C ASP A 53 2.06 2.97 -7.20
N LEU A 54 0.90 2.54 -6.71
CA LEU A 54 0.21 3.22 -5.61
C LEU A 54 1.11 3.29 -4.37
N TYR A 55 1.69 2.17 -3.92
CA TYR A 55 2.55 2.18 -2.74
C TYR A 55 3.81 3.01 -2.94
N ARG A 56 4.43 2.98 -4.13
CA ARG A 56 5.58 3.85 -4.46
C ARG A 56 5.24 5.32 -4.31
N GLU A 57 4.09 5.75 -4.82
CA GLU A 57 3.68 7.15 -4.74
C GLU A 57 3.29 7.54 -3.31
N CYS A 58 2.65 6.63 -2.56
CA CYS A 58 2.39 6.80 -1.13
C CYS A 58 3.68 7.02 -0.33
N ILE A 59 4.69 6.18 -0.54
CA ILE A 59 6.02 6.30 0.09
C ILE A 59 6.67 7.63 -0.27
N LYS A 60 6.62 8.03 -1.55
CA LYS A 60 7.23 9.26 -2.06
C LYS A 60 6.58 10.52 -1.48
N GLN A 61 5.27 10.52 -1.31
CA GLN A 61 4.52 11.65 -0.75
C GLN A 61 4.38 11.59 0.77
N ASN A 62 4.80 10.49 1.40
CA ASN A 62 4.61 10.18 2.81
C ASN A 62 3.14 10.31 3.25
N LYS A 63 2.24 9.75 2.43
CA LYS A 63 0.78 9.76 2.60
C LYS A 63 0.25 8.35 2.47
N THR A 64 -0.87 8.04 3.13
CA THR A 64 -1.53 6.76 2.90
C THR A 64 -2.27 6.73 1.58
N TRP A 65 -2.61 5.53 1.13
CA TRP A 65 -3.40 5.39 -0.08
C TRP A 65 -4.79 6.04 0.08
N GLU A 66 -5.40 6.03 1.28
CA GLU A 66 -6.66 6.73 1.54
C GLU A 66 -6.50 8.24 1.31
N GLU A 67 -5.43 8.83 1.85
CA GLU A 67 -5.13 10.26 1.70
C GLU A 67 -4.87 10.62 0.24
N LEU A 68 -4.03 9.81 -0.43
CA LEU A 68 -3.65 10.00 -1.83
C LEU A 68 -4.84 9.87 -2.80
N LEU A 69 -5.82 9.03 -2.47
CA LEU A 69 -7.04 8.87 -3.25
C LEU A 69 -8.13 9.88 -2.88
N SER A 70 -8.16 10.37 -1.64
CA SER A 70 -9.16 11.35 -1.15
C SER A 70 -8.85 12.79 -1.54
N GLU A 71 -7.58 13.14 -1.74
CA GLU A 71 -7.15 14.49 -2.15
C GLU A 71 -7.34 14.78 -3.66
N GLN A 72 -8.19 14.02 -4.36
CA GLN A 72 -8.38 14.14 -5.81
C GLN A 72 -9.85 14.18 -6.24
#